data_AF-A0A9Q9ZVB8-F1
#
_entry.id   AF-A0A9Q9ZVB8-F1
#
_cell.length_a   1.000
_cell.length_b   1.000
_cell.length_c   1.000
_cell.angle_alpha   90.00
_cell.angle_beta   90.00
_cell.angle_gamma   90.00
#
_symmetry.space_group_name_H-M   'P 1'
#
loop_
_entity.id
_entity.type
_entity.pdbx_description
1 polymer ?
#
loop_
_entity_poly.entity_id
_entity_poly.type
_entity_poly.pdbx_seq_one_letter_code
_entity_poly.pdbx_strand_id
1 'polypeptide(L)'
;MSSHSLRSLDKSHNSVILLDVAAVSSQCGQQGCWSWQHNRPAPSQEISMSPWIKQVCLVLAAVFMLSSTTESKKDEALYCSACMAIAEEMNYSVSQTDPKKTIHVGGFRLKPDGSLMDKKVPLARSETYLNELLEEVCNSMSDYALYEDPDTKEKSYKRFAPRGNDGVNFPDFKNFKFDGPESSSALKFACESIVEELEDDIISLFSSEADHVAKTLCSEVSGHCKSSVFQHSEL
;
A
#
# COMPACT_ATOMS: atom_id res chain seq x y z
N MET A 1 5.40 0.43 55.85
CA MET A 1 4.43 1.52 55.66
C MET A 1 4.40 1.82 54.17
N SER A 2 3.41 1.42 53.37
CA SER A 2 2.03 1.99 53.27
C SER A 2 2.08 3.50 52.95
N SER A 3 1.41 4.10 51.98
CA SER A 3 0.34 3.69 51.04
C SER A 3 0.10 4.82 49.99
N HIS A 4 -0.34 4.42 48.79
CA HIS A 4 -1.29 5.05 47.83
C HIS A 4 -1.27 6.55 47.43
N SER A 5 -1.23 6.82 46.11
CA SER A 5 -2.37 7.39 45.35
C SER A 5 -2.24 7.17 43.83
N LEU A 6 -3.38 6.97 43.16
CA LEU A 6 -3.62 6.54 41.77
C LEU A 6 -4.37 7.65 40.97
N ARG A 7 -4.39 7.48 39.63
CA ARG A 7 -5.12 8.18 38.53
C ARG A 7 -4.24 9.18 37.75
N SER A 8 -4.24 9.24 36.42
CA SER A 8 -5.24 8.82 35.43
C SER A 8 -4.55 8.32 34.14
N LEU A 9 -4.98 7.14 33.66
CA LEU A 9 -4.71 6.62 32.31
C LEU A 9 -5.84 7.12 31.41
N ASP A 10 -5.52 7.82 30.33
CA ASP A 10 -6.46 8.02 29.23
C ASP A 10 -6.17 6.97 28.15
N LYS A 11 -7.23 6.22 27.83
CA LYS A 11 -7.20 4.95 27.12
C LYS A 11 -8.01 5.17 25.85
N SER A 12 -7.33 5.58 24.77
CA SER A 12 -7.99 5.74 23.48
C SER A 12 -8.31 4.35 22.91
N HIS A 13 -9.61 4.16 22.69
CA HIS A 13 -10.24 2.98 22.13
C HIS A 13 -9.65 2.60 20.76
N ASN A 14 -9.12 1.39 20.66
CA ASN A 14 -9.16 0.64 19.41
C ASN A 14 -9.64 -0.78 19.75
N SER A 15 -10.95 -0.98 19.60
CA SER A 15 -11.58 -2.29 19.79
C SER A 15 -11.22 -3.19 18.62
N VAL A 16 -10.17 -3.99 18.79
CA VAL A 16 -9.91 -5.19 18.01
C VAL A 16 -11.06 -6.17 18.32
N ILE A 17 -12.03 -6.26 17.42
CA ILE A 17 -13.04 -7.32 17.47
C ILE A 17 -12.38 -8.58 16.90
N LEU A 18 -11.76 -9.34 17.80
CA LEU A 18 -11.49 -10.77 17.60
C LEU A 18 -12.84 -11.49 17.52
N LEU A 19 -13.20 -11.96 16.33
CA LEU A 19 -14.21 -13.00 16.16
C LEU A 19 -13.48 -14.32 15.93
N ASP A 20 -13.29 -15.08 17.00
CA ASP A 20 -12.94 -16.48 16.93
C ASP A 20 -14.04 -17.25 16.17
N VAL A 21 -13.70 -17.71 14.98
CA VAL A 21 -14.49 -18.70 14.23
C VAL A 21 -14.20 -20.07 14.84
N ALA A 22 -14.98 -20.46 15.85
CA ALA A 22 -15.01 -21.83 16.34
C ALA A 22 -16.31 -22.49 15.88
N ALA A 23 -16.18 -23.32 14.84
CA ALA A 23 -17.17 -24.27 14.40
C ALA A 23 -17.44 -25.34 15.46
N VAL A 24 -18.71 -25.64 15.75
CA VAL A 24 -19.12 -26.92 16.32
C VAL A 24 -20.35 -27.42 15.58
N SER A 25 -20.09 -28.32 14.65
CA SER A 25 -21.03 -29.27 14.07
C SER A 25 -20.87 -30.63 14.78
N SER A 26 -21.95 -31.19 15.31
CA SER A 26 -22.18 -32.64 15.57
C SER A 26 -23.42 -32.76 16.48
N GLN A 27 -24.47 -33.53 16.18
CA GLN A 27 -24.47 -34.95 15.88
C GLN A 27 -25.63 -35.35 14.94
N CYS A 28 -25.35 -36.32 14.08
CA CYS A 28 -26.35 -37.18 13.44
C CYS A 28 -26.04 -38.63 13.84
N GLY A 29 -27.06 -39.39 14.22
CA GLY A 29 -27.04 -40.86 14.18
C GLY A 29 -27.55 -41.59 15.42
N GLN A 30 -28.79 -42.11 15.35
CA GLN A 30 -29.05 -43.55 15.55
C GLN A 30 -30.51 -43.95 15.21
N GLN A 31 -30.60 -45.07 14.47
CA GLN A 31 -31.70 -46.07 14.37
C GLN A 31 -32.83 -45.92 13.33
N GLY A 32 -32.77 -46.79 12.30
CA GLY A 32 -33.79 -47.86 12.12
C GLY A 32 -34.80 -47.74 10.98
N CYS A 33 -34.60 -48.51 9.90
CA CYS A 33 -35.60 -48.84 8.88
C CYS A 33 -36.85 -49.53 9.46
N TRP A 34 -38.06 -49.06 9.12
CA TRP A 34 -39.23 -49.91 8.82
C TRP A 34 -40.15 -49.19 7.83
N SER A 35 -40.45 -49.88 6.73
CA SER A 35 -41.32 -49.40 5.65
C SER A 35 -42.75 -49.93 5.82
N TRP A 36 -43.72 -49.07 5.45
CA TRP A 36 -45.16 -49.32 5.20
C TRP A 36 -46.08 -49.50 6.41
N GLN A 37 -46.84 -48.45 6.78
CA GLN A 37 -48.25 -48.29 6.36
C GLN A 37 -48.85 -46.98 6.92
N HIS A 38 -49.58 -46.26 6.05
CA HIS A 38 -50.58 -45.22 6.32
C HIS A 38 -50.23 -43.92 7.08
N ASN A 39 -50.20 -42.84 6.29
CA ASN A 39 -50.96 -41.61 6.48
C ASN A 39 -50.62 -40.73 7.71
N ARG A 40 -49.62 -39.86 7.54
CA ARG A 40 -49.70 -38.44 7.92
C ARG A 40 -48.57 -37.64 7.24
N PRO A 41 -48.85 -36.58 6.47
CA PRO A 41 -47.80 -35.66 6.04
C PRO A 41 -47.28 -34.89 7.26
N ALA A 42 -45.98 -35.03 7.55
CA ALA A 42 -45.29 -34.15 8.48
C ALA A 42 -45.33 -32.72 7.89
N PRO A 43 -45.75 -31.71 8.66
CA PRO A 43 -45.64 -30.34 8.19
C PRO A 43 -44.15 -30.02 8.05
N SER A 44 -43.76 -29.47 6.91
CA SER A 44 -42.56 -28.66 6.79
C SER A 44 -42.52 -27.74 7.99
N GLN A 45 -41.60 -27.98 8.93
CA GLN A 45 -41.32 -27.00 9.96
C GLN A 45 -40.70 -25.81 9.25
N GLU A 46 -41.56 -24.93 8.78
CA GLU A 46 -41.29 -23.50 8.73
C GLU A 46 -40.70 -23.18 10.10
N ILE A 47 -39.39 -23.00 10.16
CA ILE A 47 -38.75 -22.43 11.35
C ILE A 47 -39.40 -21.06 11.47
N SER A 48 -40.45 -20.98 12.28
CA SER A 48 -41.18 -19.75 12.57
C SER A 48 -40.27 -18.89 13.42
N MET A 49 -39.29 -18.29 12.76
CA MET A 49 -38.38 -17.31 13.32
C MET A 49 -39.27 -16.25 13.94
N SER A 50 -39.21 -16.15 15.27
CA SER A 50 -40.00 -15.17 16.00
C SER A 50 -39.79 -13.77 15.41
N PRO A 51 -40.79 -12.88 15.43
CA PRO A 51 -40.71 -11.58 14.76
C PRO A 51 -39.47 -10.76 15.13
N TRP A 52 -38.98 -10.91 16.36
CA TRP A 52 -37.77 -10.28 16.86
C TRP A 52 -36.48 -10.81 16.20
N ILE A 53 -36.43 -12.09 15.80
CA ILE A 53 -35.28 -12.67 15.09
C ILE A 53 -35.19 -12.07 13.68
N LYS A 54 -36.33 -11.91 12.99
CA LYS A 54 -36.35 -11.24 11.68
C LYS A 54 -35.90 -9.79 11.80
N GLN A 55 -36.34 -9.07 12.84
CA GLN A 55 -35.90 -7.71 13.11
C GLN A 55 -34.40 -7.62 13.41
N VAL A 56 -33.85 -8.54 14.21
CA VAL A 56 -32.41 -8.59 14.51
C VAL A 56 -31.60 -8.92 13.26
N CYS A 57 -32.03 -9.88 12.44
CA CYS A 57 -31.36 -10.18 11.17
C CYS A 57 -31.40 -9.00 10.18
N LEU A 58 -32.51 -8.26 10.13
CA LEU A 58 -32.68 -7.10 9.25
C LEU A 58 -31.81 -5.92 9.71
N VAL A 59 -31.67 -5.72 11.02
CA VAL A 59 -30.74 -4.73 11.61
C VAL A 59 -29.29 -5.14 11.36
N LEU A 60 -28.93 -6.41 11.55
CA LEU A 60 -27.57 -6.90 11.27
C LEU A 60 -27.20 -6.80 9.78
N ALA A 61 -28.14 -7.13 8.89
CA ALA A 61 -27.94 -6.95 7.45
C ALA A 61 -27.80 -5.48 7.08
N ALA A 62 -28.60 -4.58 7.68
CA ALA A 62 -28.47 -3.15 7.47
C ALA A 62 -27.11 -2.62 7.95
N VAL A 63 -26.66 -3.01 9.15
CA VAL A 63 -25.35 -2.63 9.69
C VAL A 63 -24.21 -3.13 8.78
N PHE A 64 -24.31 -4.35 8.25
CA PHE A 64 -23.32 -4.89 7.31
C PHE A 64 -23.26 -4.12 5.98
N MET A 65 -24.41 -3.66 5.48
CA MET A 65 -24.51 -2.82 4.28
C MET A 65 -24.03 -1.38 4.52
N LEU A 66 -24.14 -0.86 5.76
CA LEU A 66 -23.56 0.42 6.19
C LEU A 66 -22.04 0.33 6.45
N SER A 67 -21.50 -0.88 6.57
CA SER A 67 -20.07 -1.13 6.81
C SER A 67 -19.25 -1.25 5.52
N SER A 68 -19.90 -1.25 4.35
CA SER A 68 -19.20 -1.30 3.07
C SER A 68 -18.93 0.11 2.55
N THR A 69 -17.66 0.35 2.22
CA THR A 69 -17.07 1.56 1.61
C THR A 69 -16.93 2.78 2.52
N THR A 70 -16.12 2.67 3.58
CA THR A 70 -15.18 3.77 3.80
C THR A 70 -14.01 3.54 2.85
N GLU A 71 -14.11 4.02 1.61
CA GLU A 71 -12.87 4.41 0.93
C GLU A 71 -12.26 5.49 1.82
N SER A 72 -11.20 5.13 2.54
CA SER A 72 -10.35 6.14 3.16
C SER A 72 -9.96 7.07 2.02
N LYS A 73 -10.49 8.30 2.00
CA LYS A 73 -10.08 9.29 1.01
C LYS A 73 -8.60 9.55 1.26
N LYS A 74 -7.75 8.81 0.55
CA LYS A 74 -6.30 9.01 0.50
C LYS A 74 -6.11 10.48 0.17
N ASP A 75 -5.30 11.19 0.97
CA ASP A 75 -4.98 12.58 0.71
C ASP A 75 -4.27 12.64 -0.64
N GLU A 76 -4.96 13.18 -1.65
CA GLU A 76 -4.50 13.18 -3.04
C GLU A 76 -3.13 13.87 -3.16
N ALA A 77 -2.92 14.98 -2.44
CA ALA A 77 -1.66 15.70 -2.47
C ALA A 77 -0.53 14.86 -1.84
N LEU A 78 -0.82 14.15 -0.73
CA LEU A 78 0.15 13.28 -0.07
C LEU A 78 0.56 12.10 -0.96
N TYR A 79 -0.41 11.34 -1.48
CA TYR A 79 -0.14 10.12 -2.25
C TYR A 79 0.41 10.43 -3.64
N CYS A 80 -0.06 11.50 -4.29
CA CYS A 80 0.55 11.95 -5.55
C CYS A 80 2.00 12.37 -5.32
N SER A 81 2.28 13.17 -4.29
CA SER A 81 3.66 13.60 -3.98
C SER A 81 4.55 12.41 -3.61
N ALA A 82 4.05 11.43 -2.84
CA ALA A 82 4.78 10.22 -2.51
C ALA A 82 5.14 9.39 -3.75
N CYS A 83 4.17 9.19 -4.66
CA CYS A 83 4.42 8.46 -5.90
C CYS A 83 5.45 9.17 -6.78
N MET A 84 5.32 10.50 -6.92
CA MET A 84 6.29 11.30 -7.68
C MET A 84 7.69 11.21 -7.08
N ALA A 85 7.80 11.32 -5.75
CA ALA A 85 9.06 11.18 -5.05
C ALA A 85 9.67 9.79 -5.24
N ILE A 86 8.87 8.71 -5.22
CA ILE A 86 9.36 7.36 -5.54
C ILE A 86 9.98 7.33 -6.94
N ALA A 87 9.27 7.82 -7.95
CA ALA A 87 9.74 7.80 -9.32
C ALA A 87 11.02 8.64 -9.51
N GLU A 88 11.09 9.81 -8.88
CA GLU A 88 12.26 10.70 -8.94
C GLU A 88 13.48 10.12 -8.24
N GLU A 89 13.34 9.58 -7.03
CA GLU A 89 14.47 9.00 -6.28
C GLU A 89 14.95 7.69 -6.90
N MET A 90 14.04 6.85 -7.40
CA MET A 90 14.41 5.65 -8.17
C MET A 90 15.21 6.05 -9.42
N ASN A 91 14.72 7.02 -10.20
CA ASN A 91 15.40 7.47 -11.41
C ASN A 91 16.78 8.08 -11.10
N TYR A 92 16.87 8.85 -10.02
CA TYR A 92 18.13 9.40 -9.55
C TYR A 92 19.12 8.28 -9.18
N SER A 93 18.74 7.31 -8.34
CA SER A 93 19.60 6.19 -7.93
C SER A 93 20.05 5.32 -9.10
N VAL A 94 19.14 5.05 -10.05
CA VAL A 94 19.45 4.34 -11.30
C VAL A 94 20.45 5.13 -12.14
N SER A 95 20.30 6.45 -12.27
CA SER A 95 21.20 7.31 -13.05
C SER A 95 22.62 7.39 -12.48
N GLN A 96 22.76 7.20 -11.18
CA GLN A 96 24.04 7.21 -10.47
C GLN A 96 24.78 5.86 -10.55
N THR A 97 24.09 4.80 -10.98
CA THR A 97 24.67 3.46 -11.12
C THR A 97 25.49 3.35 -12.40
N ASP A 98 26.68 2.73 -12.30
CA ASP A 98 27.54 2.50 -13.46
C ASP A 98 26.82 1.61 -14.51
N PRO A 99 26.58 2.12 -15.74
CA PRO A 99 25.89 1.38 -16.79
C PRO A 99 26.65 0.12 -17.23
N LYS A 100 27.95 0.01 -16.93
CA LYS A 100 28.78 -1.17 -17.26
C LYS A 100 28.69 -2.27 -16.21
N LYS A 101 28.16 -1.99 -15.02
CA LYS A 101 28.04 -2.99 -13.96
C LYS A 101 26.91 -3.94 -14.31
N THR A 102 27.23 -5.23 -14.49
CA THR A 102 26.27 -6.28 -14.81
C THR A 102 26.24 -7.33 -13.71
N ILE A 103 25.08 -7.96 -13.48
CA ILE A 103 24.94 -9.11 -12.59
C ILE A 103 24.50 -10.35 -13.36
N HIS A 104 24.83 -11.52 -12.79
CA HIS A 104 24.39 -12.82 -13.30
C HIS A 104 23.00 -13.13 -12.73
N VAL A 105 21.99 -13.28 -13.58
CA VAL A 105 20.58 -13.53 -13.17
C VAL A 105 20.17 -14.98 -13.30
N GLY A 106 21.12 -15.90 -13.11
CA GLY A 106 20.88 -17.32 -13.20
C GLY A 106 20.91 -17.83 -14.64
N GLY A 107 21.63 -18.93 -14.80
CA GLY A 107 22.04 -19.44 -16.10
C GLY A 107 22.31 -20.95 -16.06
N PHE A 108 21.50 -21.68 -15.29
CA PHE A 108 21.73 -23.09 -15.04
C PHE A 108 21.24 -24.00 -16.17
N ARG A 109 20.65 -23.44 -17.23
CA ARG A 109 20.24 -24.23 -18.39
C ARG A 109 21.48 -24.57 -19.21
N LEU A 110 21.73 -25.87 -19.34
CA LEU A 110 22.72 -26.40 -20.25
C LEU A 110 22.23 -26.19 -21.68
N LYS A 111 23.07 -25.60 -22.52
CA LYS A 111 22.90 -25.66 -23.97
C LYS A 111 23.03 -27.12 -24.44
N PRO A 112 22.52 -27.45 -25.64
CA PRO A 112 22.71 -28.78 -26.23
C PRO A 112 24.20 -29.21 -26.36
N ASP A 113 25.14 -28.26 -26.32
CA ASP A 113 26.59 -28.49 -26.38
C ASP A 113 27.24 -28.80 -25.00
N GLY A 114 26.47 -28.83 -23.92
CA GLY A 114 26.97 -29.07 -22.56
C GLY A 114 27.53 -27.84 -21.84
N SER A 115 27.51 -26.65 -22.46
CA SER A 115 27.88 -25.39 -21.80
C SER A 115 26.70 -24.78 -21.03
N LEU A 116 26.98 -24.12 -19.90
CA LEU A 116 25.96 -23.40 -19.12
C LEU A 116 25.58 -22.08 -19.84
N MET A 117 24.29 -21.81 -19.97
CA MET A 117 23.80 -20.55 -20.52
C MET A 117 23.92 -19.42 -19.50
N ASP A 118 24.98 -18.63 -19.57
CA ASP A 118 25.13 -17.46 -18.71
C ASP A 118 24.21 -16.30 -19.16
N LYS A 119 23.27 -15.88 -18.31
CA LYS A 119 22.40 -14.72 -18.54
C LYS A 119 22.87 -13.56 -17.67
N LYS A 120 23.35 -12.50 -18.31
CA LYS A 120 23.75 -11.25 -17.67
C LYS A 120 22.76 -10.14 -18.00
N VAL A 121 22.50 -9.28 -17.03
CA VAL A 121 21.73 -8.04 -17.20
C VAL A 121 22.46 -6.87 -16.54
N PRO A 122 22.24 -5.62 -16.97
CA PRO A 122 22.72 -4.45 -16.25
C PRO A 122 22.21 -4.44 -14.80
N LEU A 123 23.07 -4.11 -13.84
CA LEU A 123 22.69 -4.05 -12.42
C LEU A 123 21.52 -3.08 -12.21
N ALA A 124 21.62 -1.90 -12.83
CA ALA A 124 20.60 -0.85 -12.76
C ALA A 124 19.20 -1.31 -13.21
N ARG A 125 19.11 -2.44 -13.92
CA ARG A 125 17.86 -3.02 -14.45
C ARG A 125 17.53 -4.37 -13.84
N SER A 126 18.33 -4.84 -12.90
CA SER A 126 18.05 -6.09 -12.21
C SER A 126 16.99 -5.89 -11.14
N GLU A 127 16.00 -6.78 -11.13
CA GLU A 127 14.94 -6.84 -10.11
C GLU A 127 15.52 -6.80 -8.70
N THR A 128 16.54 -7.61 -8.40
CA THR A 128 17.19 -7.59 -7.08
C THR A 128 17.69 -6.20 -6.66
N TYR A 129 18.32 -5.45 -7.57
CA TYR A 129 18.80 -4.11 -7.27
C TYR A 129 17.65 -3.11 -7.10
N LEU A 130 16.64 -3.19 -7.97
CA LEU A 130 15.48 -2.30 -7.89
C LEU A 130 14.70 -2.52 -6.60
N ASN A 131 14.56 -3.76 -6.12
CA ASN A 131 13.88 -4.06 -4.85
C ASN A 131 14.64 -3.49 -3.65
N GLU A 132 15.97 -3.62 -3.65
CA GLU A 132 16.81 -3.03 -2.60
C GLU A 132 16.69 -1.49 -2.56
N LEU A 133 16.55 -0.85 -3.73
CA LEU A 133 16.39 0.60 -3.80
C LEU A 133 15.07 1.11 -3.22
N LEU A 134 13.98 0.35 -3.31
CA LEU A 134 12.65 0.82 -2.87
C LEU A 134 12.65 1.18 -1.37
N GLU A 135 13.35 0.42 -0.54
CA GLU A 135 13.49 0.71 0.89
C GLU A 135 14.32 1.99 1.13
N GLU A 136 15.43 2.18 0.41
CA GLU A 136 16.26 3.39 0.49
C GLU A 136 15.48 4.63 0.05
N VAL A 137 14.68 4.50 -1.01
CA VAL A 137 13.80 5.56 -1.51
C VAL A 137 12.79 5.99 -0.46
N CYS A 138 12.08 5.07 0.19
CA CYS A 138 11.14 5.46 1.26
C CYS A 138 11.85 6.03 2.50
N ASN A 139 13.07 5.62 2.80
CA ASN A 139 13.87 6.25 3.85
C ASN A 139 14.25 7.70 3.52
N SER A 140 14.47 8.02 2.24
CA SER A 140 14.80 9.39 1.79
C SER A 140 13.64 10.39 1.92
N MET A 141 12.41 9.93 2.23
CA MET A 141 11.24 10.79 2.41
C MET A 141 11.39 11.79 3.57
N SER A 142 12.37 11.59 4.47
CA SER A 142 12.75 12.59 5.48
C SER A 142 13.35 13.87 4.89
N ASP A 143 13.85 13.82 3.65
CA ASP A 143 14.41 14.96 2.92
C ASP A 143 13.34 15.80 2.22
N TYR A 144 12.08 15.45 2.41
CA TYR A 144 10.91 16.11 1.84
C TYR A 144 10.10 16.81 2.93
N ALA A 145 9.47 17.91 2.55
CA ALA A 145 8.57 18.65 3.43
C ALA A 145 7.40 19.21 2.64
N LEU A 146 6.32 19.53 3.36
CA LEU A 146 5.14 20.15 2.77
C LEU A 146 5.52 21.52 2.21
N TYR A 147 5.19 21.74 0.95
CA TYR A 147 5.41 22.96 0.20
C TYR A 147 4.05 23.51 -0.21
N GLU A 148 3.82 24.80 0.05
CA GLU A 148 2.63 25.51 -0.40
C GLU A 148 3.01 26.48 -1.51
N ASP A 149 2.45 26.29 -2.70
CA ASP A 149 2.68 27.17 -3.83
C ASP A 149 2.22 28.61 -3.50
N PRO A 150 3.08 29.62 -3.69
CA PRO A 150 2.73 30.99 -3.31
C PRO A 150 1.59 31.56 -4.16
N ASP A 151 1.45 31.12 -5.41
CA ASP A 151 0.50 31.63 -6.40
C ASP A 151 -0.81 30.83 -6.37
N THR A 152 -0.74 29.49 -6.42
CA THR A 152 -1.93 28.63 -6.48
C THR A 152 -2.48 28.22 -5.11
N LYS A 153 -1.68 28.35 -4.04
CA LYS A 153 -1.95 27.80 -2.71
C LYS A 153 -2.09 26.27 -2.67
N GLU A 154 -1.68 25.59 -3.74
CA GLU A 154 -1.65 24.14 -3.79
C GLU A 154 -0.55 23.59 -2.89
N LYS A 155 -0.89 22.49 -2.20
CA LYS A 155 0.02 21.82 -1.27
C LYS A 155 0.59 20.57 -1.93
N SER A 156 1.89 20.38 -1.83
CA SER A 156 2.60 19.20 -2.33
C SER A 156 3.83 18.94 -1.46
N TYR A 157 4.36 17.72 -1.44
CA TYR A 157 5.65 17.48 -0.79
C TYR A 157 6.77 17.67 -1.80
N LYS A 158 7.77 18.48 -1.43
CA LYS A 158 8.95 18.74 -2.26
C LYS A 158 10.21 18.45 -1.47
N ARG A 159 11.27 18.04 -2.17
CA ARG A 159 12.58 17.81 -1.57
C ARG A 159 13.20 19.15 -1.15
N PHE A 160 13.63 19.25 0.11
CA PHE A 160 14.30 20.44 0.65
C PHE A 160 15.80 20.23 0.89
N ALA A 161 16.23 18.98 1.14
CA ALA A 161 17.65 18.67 1.23
C ALA A 161 18.26 18.61 -0.19
N PRO A 162 19.56 18.88 -0.37
CA PRO A 162 20.29 18.59 -1.60
C PRO A 162 20.69 17.10 -1.67
N ARG A 163 20.94 16.55 -2.86
CA ARG A 163 21.55 15.21 -2.98
C ARG A 163 23.08 15.36 -2.87
N GLY A 164 23.78 14.29 -2.50
CA GLY A 164 25.19 14.38 -2.10
C GLY A 164 26.14 15.04 -3.12
N ASN A 165 25.82 14.96 -4.41
CA ASN A 165 26.56 15.55 -5.54
C ASN A 165 25.91 16.82 -6.13
N ASP A 166 24.73 17.24 -5.66
CA ASP A 166 24.03 18.45 -6.12
C ASP A 166 24.67 19.75 -5.60
N GLY A 167 25.66 19.64 -4.71
CA GLY A 167 26.34 20.77 -4.09
C GLY A 167 25.48 21.49 -3.04
N VAL A 168 25.75 22.78 -2.84
CA VAL A 168 25.12 23.62 -1.80
C VAL A 168 23.88 24.35 -2.34
N ASN A 169 23.13 23.72 -3.24
CA ASN A 169 21.95 24.34 -3.85
C ASN A 169 20.68 23.96 -3.06
N PHE A 170 20.37 24.78 -2.06
CA PHE A 170 19.17 24.61 -1.25
C PHE A 170 17.99 25.39 -1.85
N PRO A 171 16.78 24.82 -1.90
CA PRO A 171 15.60 25.56 -2.33
C PRO A 171 15.23 26.66 -1.31
N ASP A 172 14.43 27.63 -1.74
CA ASP A 172 13.92 28.66 -0.84
C ASP A 172 12.96 28.04 0.19
N PHE A 173 13.35 28.07 1.45
CA PHE A 173 12.61 27.52 2.58
C PHE A 173 11.32 28.31 2.92
N LYS A 174 11.11 29.51 2.37
CA LYS A 174 10.00 30.41 2.72
C LYS A 174 8.62 29.76 2.60
N ASN A 175 8.44 28.89 1.61
CA ASN A 175 7.16 28.26 1.30
C ASN A 175 7.04 26.83 1.86
N PHE A 176 8.09 26.32 2.49
CA PHE A 176 8.07 25.03 3.17
C PHE A 176 7.42 25.16 4.55
N LYS A 177 6.61 24.15 4.91
CA LYS A 177 5.95 24.00 6.21
C LYS A 177 6.57 22.82 6.93
N PHE A 178 7.21 23.12 8.06
CA PHE A 178 7.81 22.12 8.94
C PHE A 178 6.94 21.99 10.19
N ASP A 179 5.86 21.21 10.08
CA ASP A 179 4.87 21.04 11.15
C ASP A 179 5.30 20.00 12.22
N GLY A 180 6.61 19.78 12.36
CA GLY A 180 7.21 18.79 13.26
C GLY A 180 7.51 17.44 12.58
N PRO A 181 7.97 16.44 13.35
CA PRO A 181 8.43 15.14 12.83
C PRO A 181 7.33 14.34 12.13
N GLU A 182 6.07 14.67 12.40
CA GLU A 182 4.90 14.02 11.80
C GLU A 182 4.71 14.33 10.31
N SER A 183 5.28 15.44 9.82
CA SER A 183 5.12 15.84 8.42
C SER A 183 5.84 14.90 7.46
N SER A 184 7.09 14.54 7.77
CA SER A 184 7.88 13.57 7.01
C SER A 184 7.45 12.12 7.25
N SER A 185 6.90 11.80 8.43
CA SER A 185 6.41 10.44 8.72
C SER A 185 5.19 10.08 7.87
N ALA A 186 4.29 11.05 7.63
CA ALA A 186 3.14 10.86 6.76
C ALA A 186 3.55 10.52 5.31
N LEU A 187 4.56 11.22 4.76
CA LEU A 187 5.06 10.95 3.42
C LEU A 187 5.78 9.60 3.35
N LYS A 188 6.60 9.28 4.36
CA LYS A 188 7.25 7.97 4.46
C LYS A 188 6.23 6.84 4.50
N PHE A 189 5.19 6.95 5.32
CA PHE A 189 4.11 5.96 5.40
C PHE A 189 3.37 5.80 4.06
N ALA A 190 3.09 6.92 3.38
CA ALA A 190 2.49 6.87 2.05
C ALA A 190 3.41 6.19 1.03
N CYS A 191 4.72 6.43 1.08
CA CYS A 191 5.71 5.74 0.25
C CYS A 191 5.70 4.24 0.49
N GLU A 192 5.81 3.82 1.75
CA GLU A 192 5.79 2.40 2.13
C GLU A 192 4.50 1.72 1.67
N SER A 193 3.35 2.39 1.82
CA SER A 193 2.07 1.88 1.34
C SER A 193 2.02 1.71 -0.19
N ILE A 194 2.57 2.67 -0.94
CA ILE A 194 2.62 2.61 -2.42
C ILE A 194 3.57 1.49 -2.86
N VAL A 195 4.74 1.37 -2.23
CA VAL A 195 5.71 0.32 -2.53
C VAL A 195 5.12 -1.06 -2.23
N GLU A 196 4.44 -1.24 -1.10
CA GLU A 196 3.75 -2.49 -0.79
C GLU A 196 2.67 -2.85 -1.82
N GLU A 197 1.91 -1.86 -2.32
CA GLU A 197 0.84 -2.08 -3.30
C GLU A 197 1.37 -2.29 -4.73
N LEU A 198 2.45 -1.62 -5.13
CA LEU A 198 2.89 -1.47 -6.54
C LEU A 198 4.34 -1.92 -6.81
N GLU A 199 4.98 -2.67 -5.91
CA GLU A 199 6.36 -3.16 -6.07
C GLU A 199 6.62 -3.74 -7.47
N ASP A 200 5.80 -4.71 -7.90
CA ASP A 200 5.94 -5.39 -9.20
C ASP A 200 5.84 -4.42 -10.39
N ASP A 201 4.90 -3.47 -10.34
CA ASP A 201 4.69 -2.49 -11.40
C ASP A 201 5.85 -1.49 -11.48
N ILE A 202 6.37 -1.05 -10.32
CA ILE A 202 7.53 -0.16 -10.24
C ILE A 202 8.75 -0.87 -10.84
N ILE A 203 9.04 -2.10 -10.42
CA ILE A 203 10.17 -2.88 -10.95
C ILE A 203 10.05 -3.09 -12.46
N SER A 204 8.85 -3.43 -12.93
CA SER A 204 8.58 -3.64 -14.37
C SER A 204 8.85 -2.36 -15.18
N LEU A 205 8.40 -1.21 -14.69
CA LEU A 205 8.63 0.08 -15.36
C LEU A 205 10.11 0.49 -15.36
N PHE A 206 10.85 0.28 -14.27
CA PHE A 206 12.28 0.64 -14.22
C PHE A 206 13.20 -0.39 -14.90
N SER A 207 12.80 -1.66 -14.96
CA SER A 207 13.55 -2.69 -15.69
C SER A 207 13.41 -2.53 -17.21
N SER A 208 12.31 -1.94 -17.69
CA SER A 208 12.13 -1.53 -19.09
C SER A 208 12.71 -0.14 -19.37
N GLU A 209 13.26 0.10 -20.56
CA GLU A 209 13.72 1.44 -21.00
C GLU A 209 12.50 2.32 -21.35
N ALA A 210 11.63 2.55 -20.37
CA ALA A 210 10.45 3.39 -20.53
C ALA A 210 10.80 4.85 -20.25
N ASP A 211 10.49 5.74 -21.20
CA ASP A 211 10.48 7.17 -20.97
C ASP A 211 9.26 7.55 -20.10
N HIS A 212 9.39 8.64 -19.34
CA HIS A 212 8.30 9.19 -18.51
C HIS A 212 7.75 8.25 -17.43
N VAL A 213 8.61 7.44 -16.79
CA VAL A 213 8.23 6.49 -15.72
C VAL A 213 7.31 7.11 -14.66
N ALA A 214 7.61 8.33 -14.20
CA ALA A 214 6.79 9.03 -13.20
C ALA A 214 5.34 9.24 -13.65
N LYS A 215 5.13 9.63 -14.92
CA LYS A 215 3.78 9.86 -15.47
C LYS A 215 3.01 8.55 -15.59
N THR A 216 3.64 7.52 -16.14
CA THR A 216 3.02 6.20 -16.32
C THR A 216 2.66 5.60 -14.95
N LEU A 217 3.60 5.58 -14.01
CA LEU A 217 3.40 5.02 -12.68
C LEU A 217 2.33 5.82 -11.90
N CYS A 218 2.47 7.14 -11.82
CA CYS A 218 1.66 7.93 -10.89
C CYS A 218 0.30 8.36 -11.45
N SER A 219 0.11 8.34 -12.77
CA SER A 219 -1.18 8.66 -13.39
C SER A 219 -1.89 7.43 -13.94
N GLU A 220 -1.21 6.61 -14.74
CA GLU A 220 -1.86 5.54 -15.51
C GLU A 220 -2.01 4.25 -14.69
N VAL A 221 -0.97 3.87 -13.92
CA VAL A 221 -0.96 2.64 -13.12
C VAL A 221 -1.66 2.85 -11.78
N SER A 222 -1.17 3.78 -10.96
CA SER A 222 -1.67 3.99 -9.60
C SER A 222 -2.90 4.89 -9.50
N GLY A 223 -3.09 5.80 -10.46
CA GLY A 223 -4.12 6.83 -10.41
C GLY A 223 -3.97 7.83 -9.25
N HIS A 224 -2.81 7.90 -8.60
CA HIS A 224 -2.58 8.82 -7.47
C HIS A 224 -2.51 10.28 -7.89
N CYS A 225 -2.04 10.55 -9.11
CA CYS A 225 -1.91 11.89 -9.67
C CYS A 225 -2.88 12.12 -10.84
N LYS A 226 -3.58 13.25 -10.81
CA LYS A 226 -4.31 13.75 -11.98
C LYS A 226 -3.34 14.14 -13.09
N SER A 227 -3.70 13.85 -14.34
CA SER A 227 -2.84 14.14 -15.50
C SER A 227 -2.50 15.62 -15.70
N SER A 228 -3.24 16.55 -15.08
CA SER A 228 -2.95 17.99 -15.10
C SER A 228 -1.68 18.37 -14.34
N VAL A 229 -1.28 17.58 -13.33
CA VAL A 229 -0.05 17.82 -12.55
C VAL A 229 1.18 17.76 -13.46
N PHE A 230 1.19 16.83 -14.41
CA PHE A 230 2.30 16.66 -15.37
C PHE A 230 2.35 17.74 -16.46
N GLN A 231 1.29 18.53 -16.66
CA GLN A 231 1.30 19.62 -17.64
C GLN A 231 2.01 20.88 -17.12
N HIS A 232 2.14 21.03 -15.80
CA HIS A 232 2.82 22.17 -15.17
C HIS A 232 4.32 21.98 -14.98
N SER A 233 4.85 20.77 -15.18
CA SER A 233 6.29 20.46 -15.03
C SER A 233 7.13 20.66 -16.30
N GLU A 234 6.51 21.02 -17.43
CA GLU A 234 7.15 21.17 -18.75
C GLU A 234 7.31 22.65 -19.19
N LEU A 235 7.46 23.59 -18.23
CA LEU A 235 7.68 25.01 -18.49
C LEU A 235 8.89 25.57 -17.73
#